data_AF-Q86UL5-F1
#
_entry.id   AF-Q86UL5-F1
#
_cell.length_a   1.000
_cell.length_b   1.000
_cell.length_c   1.000
_cell.angle_alpha   90.00
_cell.angle_beta   90.00
_cell.angle_gamma   90.00
#
_symmetry.space_group_name_H-M   'P 1'
#
loop_
_entity.id
_entity.type
_entity.pdbx_description
1 polymer ?
#
loop_
_entity_poly.entity_id
_entity_poly.type
_entity_poly.pdbx_seq_one_letter_code
_entity_poly.pdbx_strand_id
1 'polypeptide(L)' 'IREAFRVLDRDGNGFISKQELGMAMRSLGYMPSEVELAIIMQRLDMD' A
#
# COMPACT_ATOMS: atom_id res chain seq x y z
N ILE A 1 0.77 10.70 -9.60
CA ILE A 1 0.98 10.09 -8.26
C ILE A 1 -0.33 9.98 -7.47
N ARG A 2 -1.13 11.05 -7.33
CA ARG A 2 -2.41 11.03 -6.57
C ARG A 2 -3.49 10.04 -7.04
N GLU A 3 -3.52 9.68 -8.31
CA GLU A 3 -4.54 8.72 -8.82
C GLU A 3 -4.26 7.29 -8.40
N ALA A 4 -2.99 6.85 -8.44
CA ALA A 4 -2.61 5.56 -7.90
C ALA A 4 -2.91 5.50 -6.39
N PHE A 5 -2.61 6.58 -5.65
CA PHE A 5 -2.97 6.69 -4.23
C PHE A 5 -4.47 6.53 -3.99
N ARG A 6 -5.34 7.18 -4.78
CA ARG A 6 -6.80 7.04 -4.65
C ARG A 6 -7.35 5.64 -4.99
N VAL A 7 -6.61 4.85 -5.76
CA VAL A 7 -7.00 3.45 -6.04
C VAL A 7 -6.60 2.53 -4.89
N LEU A 8 -5.58 2.92 -4.13
CA LEU A 8 -5.04 2.18 -2.98
C LEU A 8 -5.78 2.52 -1.68
N ASP A 9 -5.99 3.82 -1.42
CA ASP A 9 -6.75 4.40 -0.32
C ASP A 9 -8.25 4.16 -0.55
N ARG A 10 -8.74 3.00 -0.12
CA ARG A 10 -10.12 2.56 -0.35
C ARG A 10 -11.08 3.15 0.66
N ASP A 11 -10.58 3.47 1.85
CA ASP A 11 -11.39 4.09 2.89
C ASP A 11 -11.44 5.62 2.75
N GLY A 12 -10.59 6.21 1.90
CA GLY A 12 -10.58 7.63 1.58
C GLY A 12 -10.07 8.49 2.74
N ASN A 13 -9.31 7.89 3.66
CA ASN A 13 -8.78 8.59 4.83
C ASN A 13 -7.54 9.45 4.48
N GLY A 14 -7.01 9.33 3.26
CA GLY A 14 -5.84 10.05 2.76
C GLY A 14 -4.50 9.34 3.00
N PHE A 15 -4.52 8.17 3.61
CA PHE A 15 -3.37 7.32 3.97
C PHE A 15 -3.60 5.89 3.47
N ILE A 16 -2.52 5.24 3.06
CA ILE A 16 -2.59 3.82 2.65
C ILE A 16 -2.21 2.98 3.87
N SER A 17 -3.13 2.13 4.33
CA SER A 17 -2.84 1.16 5.38
C SER A 17 -2.06 -0.06 4.86
N LYS A 18 -1.41 -0.81 5.78
CA LYS A 18 -0.67 -2.04 5.43
C LYS A 18 -1.56 -3.05 4.70
N GLN A 19 -2.83 -3.10 5.10
CA GLN A 19 -3.82 -3.99 4.52
C GLN A 19 -4.17 -3.58 3.09
N GLU A 20 -4.37 -2.28 2.85
CA GLU A 20 -4.66 -1.73 1.52
C GLU A 20 -3.50 -1.92 0.55
N LEU A 21 -2.27 -1.64 1.00
CA LEU A 21 -1.07 -1.92 0.23
C LEU A 21 -0.96 -3.41 -0.11
N GLY A 22 -1.19 -4.29 0.87
CA GLY A 22 -1.17 -5.75 0.65
C GLY A 22 -2.26 -6.22 -0.30
N MET A 23 -3.47 -5.68 -0.21
CA MET A 23 -4.56 -5.99 -1.14
C MET A 23 -4.24 -5.56 -2.56
N ALA A 24 -3.67 -4.36 -2.72
CA ALA A 24 -3.30 -3.85 -4.03
C ALA A 24 -2.17 -4.64 -4.68
N MET A 25 -1.11 -4.94 -3.92
CA MET A 25 -0.01 -5.77 -4.41
C MET A 25 -0.50 -7.16 -4.83
N ARG A 26 -1.43 -7.76 -4.07
CA ARG A 26 -2.10 -9.02 -4.46
C ARG A 26 -2.96 -8.88 -5.69
N SER A 27 -3.67 -7.77 -5.85
CA SER A 27 -4.46 -7.49 -7.06
C SER A 27 -3.59 -7.32 -8.31
N LEU A 28 -2.32 -6.95 -8.14
CA LEU A 28 -1.32 -6.84 -9.20
C LEU A 28 -0.57 -8.17 -9.45
N GLY A 29 -0.91 -9.23 -8.72
CA GLY A 29 -0.30 -10.56 -8.86
C GLY A 29 0.91 -10.82 -7.95
N TYR A 30 1.26 -9.88 -7.07
CA TYR A 30 2.34 -10.05 -6.09
C TYR A 30 1.82 -10.63 -4.77
N MET A 31 2.56 -11.52 -4.13
CA MET A 31 2.25 -12.02 -2.79
C MET A 31 3.31 -11.57 -1.78
N PRO A 32 3.30 -10.29 -1.37
CA PRO A 32 4.25 -9.81 -0.39
C PRO A 32 3.95 -10.41 0.99
N SER A 33 5.00 -10.74 1.71
CA SER A 33 4.94 -11.10 3.13
C SER A 33 4.65 -9.88 4.00
N GLU A 34 4.24 -10.13 5.25
CA GLU A 34 4.01 -9.07 6.22
C GLU A 34 5.23 -8.19 6.50
N VAL A 35 6.43 -8.78 6.41
CA VAL A 35 7.71 -8.09 6.62
C VAL A 35 8.02 -7.17 5.44
N GLU A 36 7.83 -7.67 4.21
CA GLU A 36 8.02 -6.86 3.01
C GLU A 36 7.06 -5.68 2.96
N LEU A 37 5.79 -5.88 3.33
CA LEU A 37 4.83 -4.80 3.45
C LEU A 37 5.28 -3.73 4.46
N ALA A 38 5.80 -4.14 5.62
CA ALA A 38 6.30 -3.20 6.62
C ALA A 38 7.51 -2.40 6.11
N ILE A 39 8.45 -3.05 5.41
CA ILE A 39 9.62 -2.39 4.81
C ILE A 39 9.18 -1.39 3.73
N ILE A 40 8.22 -1.76 2.88
CA ILE A 40 7.71 -0.88 1.82
C ILE A 40 7.02 0.34 2.44
N MET A 41 6.17 0.14 3.46
CA MET A 41 5.55 1.27 4.16
C MET A 41 6.58 2.19 4.80
N GLN A 42 7.54 1.63 5.53
CA GLN A 42 8.59 2.43 6.16
C GLN A 42 9.39 3.25 5.13
N ARG A 43 9.67 2.68 3.96
CA ARG A 43 10.34 3.40 2.87
C ARG A 43 9.48 4.54 2.30
N LEU A 44 8.16 4.33 2.18
CA LEU A 44 7.24 5.32 1.63
C LEU A 44 6.93 6.45 2.62
N ASP A 45 6.91 6.17 3.93
CA ASP A 45 6.67 7.17 4.99
C ASP A 45 7.89 8.08 5.27
N MET A 46 9.07 7.73 4.73
CA MET A 46 10.29 8.54 4.87
C MET A 46 10.45 9.63 3.80
N ASP A 47 9.53 9.69 2.82
CA ASP A 47 9.43 10.72 1.76
C ASP A 47 8.20 11.62 1.98
#